data_AF-X1KQW5-F1
#
_entry.id   AF-X1KQW5-F1
#
_cell.length_a   1.000
_cell.length_b   1.000
_cell.length_c   1.000
_cell.angle_alpha   90.00
_cell.angle_beta   90.00
_cell.angle_gamma   90.00
#
_symmetry.space_group_name_H-M   'P 1'
#
loop_
_entity.id
_entity.type
_entity.pdbx_description
1 polymer ?
#
loop_
_entity_poly.entity_id
_entity_poly.type
_entity_poly.pdbx_seq_one_letter_code
_entity_poly.pdbx_strand_id
1 'polypeptide(L)' 'EPPKISDNEIIWTDLLLDIFISPEGKITITDEDEFERLNLKEKDKDSWKNSIKAKDEIIRMFKLKKEPFDKK' A
#
# COMPACT_ATOMS: atom_id res chain seq x y z
N GLU A 1 -9.82 0.82 -1.11
CA GLU A 1 -10.17 2.00 -1.94
C GLU A 1 -9.39 3.21 -1.45
N PRO A 2 -9.15 4.24 -2.29
CA PRO A 2 -8.52 5.48 -1.82
C PRO A 2 -9.32 6.12 -0.68
N PRO A 3 -8.67 6.87 0.23
CA PRO A 3 -9.38 7.60 1.28
C PRO A 3 -10.43 8.55 0.71
N LYS A 4 -11.62 8.55 1.32
CA LYS A 4 -12.67 9.54 1.08
C LYS A 4 -12.47 10.68 2.08
N ILE A 5 -12.35 11.89 1.57
CA ILE A 5 -12.09 13.09 2.36
C ILE A 5 -13.33 13.98 2.29
N SER A 6 -13.85 14.40 3.43
CA SER A 6 -14.89 15.42 3.56
C SER A 6 -14.43 16.51 4.53
N ASP A 7 -15.25 17.55 4.74
CA ASP A 7 -14.86 18.77 5.47
C ASP A 7 -14.34 18.51 6.91
N ASN A 8 -14.76 17.40 7.53
CA ASN A 8 -14.46 17.10 8.93
C ASN A 8 -13.92 15.68 9.18
N GLU A 9 -13.85 14.83 8.16
CA GLU A 9 -13.42 13.44 8.33
C GLU A 9 -12.63 12.91 7.12
N ILE A 10 -11.75 11.96 7.42
CA ILE A 10 -11.07 11.13 6.44
C ILE A 10 -11.47 9.69 6.74
N ILE A 11 -12.10 9.03 5.78
CA ILE A 11 -12.51 7.63 5.88
C ILE A 11 -11.64 6.83 4.93
N TRP A 12 -10.97 5.81 5.43
CA TRP A 12 -10.23 4.86 4.61
C TRP A 12 -10.48 3.43 5.09
N THR A 13 -10.27 2.49 4.18
CA THR A 13 -10.35 1.06 4.46
C THR A 13 -8.94 0.49 4.34
N ASP A 14 -8.45 -0.10 5.43
CA ASP A 14 -7.17 -0.78 5.44
C ASP A 14 -7.21 -1.99 4.50
N LEU A 15 -6.11 -2.19 3.77
CA LEU A 15 -5.94 -3.30 2.84
C LEU A 15 -5.16 -4.45 3.46
N LEU A 16 -4.68 -4.34 4.70
CA LEU A 16 -3.93 -5.41 5.39
C LEU A 16 -2.67 -5.84 4.62
N LEU A 17 -2.10 -4.95 3.82
CA LEU A 17 -0.89 -5.22 3.03
C LEU A 17 0.10 -4.10 3.24
N ASP A 18 1.16 -4.41 3.97
CA ASP A 18 2.06 -3.42 4.51
C ASP A 18 3.46 -3.51 3.90
N ILE A 19 4.14 -2.36 3.86
CA ILE A 19 5.51 -2.23 3.39
C ILE A 19 6.35 -1.65 4.52
N PHE A 20 7.26 -2.47 5.04
CA PHE A 20 8.27 -2.01 5.98
C PHE A 20 9.59 -1.74 5.27
N ILE A 21 10.14 -0.53 5.47
CA ILE A 21 11.43 -0.13 4.92
C ILE A 21 12.37 0.16 6.09
N SER A 22 13.44 -0.63 6.23
CA SER A 22 14.41 -0.45 7.32
C SER A 22 15.28 0.80 7.11
N PRO A 23 15.96 1.30 8.16
CA PRO A 23 16.93 2.40 8.02
C PRO A 23 18.07 2.12 7.03
N GLU A 24 18.43 0.85 6.85
CA GLU A 24 19.42 0.38 5.87
C GLU A 24 18.86 0.29 4.44
N GLY A 25 17.56 0.56 4.28
CA GLY A 25 16.85 0.54 3.01
C GLY A 25 16.34 -0.84 2.59
N LYS A 26 16.31 -1.82 3.50
CA LYS A 26 15.74 -3.14 3.21
C LYS A 26 14.21 -3.03 3.17
N ILE A 27 13.62 -3.45 2.04
CA ILE A 27 12.16 -3.52 1.86
C ILE A 27 11.67 -4.90 2.28
N THR A 28 10.65 -4.96 3.12
CA THR A 28 9.94 -6.17 3.55
C THR A 28 8.45 -5.95 3.36
N ILE A 29 7.76 -6.90 2.72
CA ILE A 29 6.29 -6.91 2.67
C ILE A 29 5.81 -7.67 3.90
N THR A 30 4.82 -7.13 4.60
CA THR A 30 4.22 -7.76 5.78
C THR A 30 2.73 -7.99 5.54
N ASP A 31 2.17 -8.92 6.31
CA ASP A 31 0.73 -9.24 6.35
C ASP A 31 0.18 -9.78 5.02
N GLU A 32 1.04 -10.41 4.21
CA GLU A 32 0.64 -11.01 2.93
C GLU A 32 -0.42 -12.10 3.11
N ASP A 33 -0.39 -12.86 4.21
CA ASP A 33 -1.40 -13.87 4.48
C ASP A 33 -2.74 -13.29 4.95
N GLU A 34 -2.75 -12.17 5.68
CA GLU A 34 -3.99 -11.44 5.97
C GLU A 34 -4.60 -10.85 4.70
N PHE A 35 -3.79 -10.25 3.83
CA PHE A 35 -4.24 -9.74 2.53
C PHE A 35 -4.88 -10.86 1.67
N GLU A 36 -4.24 -12.03 1.58
CA GLU A 36 -4.77 -13.16 0.82
C GLU A 36 -6.09 -13.70 1.42
N ARG A 37 -6.26 -13.67 2.75
CA ARG A 37 -7.52 -14.07 3.42
C ARG A 37 -8.72 -13.19 3.05
N LEU A 38 -8.51 -11.94 2.61
CA LEU A 38 -9.59 -11.11 2.09
C LEU A 38 -10.22 -11.73 0.82
N ASN A 39 -9.44 -12.55 0.10
CA ASN A 39 -9.81 -13.19 -1.16
C ASN A 39 -10.28 -12.17 -2.22
N LEU A 40 -9.62 -11.00 -2.26
CA LEU A 40 -9.98 -9.92 -3.17
C LEU A 40 -9.80 -10.33 -4.63
N LYS A 41 -8.82 -11.19 -4.93
CA LYS A 41 -8.56 -11.64 -6.30
C LYS A 41 -9.81 -12.21 -6.98
N GLU A 42 -10.66 -12.90 -6.20
CA GLU A 42 -11.89 -13.51 -6.69
C GLU A 42 -13.15 -12.68 -6.36
N LYS A 43 -13.19 -11.99 -5.21
CA LYS A 43 -14.37 -11.20 -4.80
C LYS A 43 -14.44 -9.82 -5.46
N ASP A 44 -13.30 -9.17 -5.64
CA ASP A 44 -13.17 -7.83 -6.21
C ASP A 44 -11.77 -7.67 -6.84
N LYS A 45 -11.68 -8.17 -8.08
CA LYS A 45 -10.43 -8.25 -8.83
C LYS A 45 -9.79 -6.88 -9.06
N ASP A 46 -10.59 -5.82 -9.15
CA ASP A 46 -10.08 -4.48 -9.39
C ASP A 46 -9.49 -3.89 -8.11
N SER A 47 -10.12 -4.10 -6.95
CA SER A 47 -9.51 -3.79 -5.66
C SER A 47 -8.19 -4.54 -5.48
N TRP A 48 -8.13 -5.85 -5.77
CA TRP A 48 -6.88 -6.61 -5.68
C TRP A 48 -5.78 -6.03 -6.58
N LYS A 49 -6.07 -5.78 -7.86
CA LYS A 49 -5.10 -5.18 -8.80
C LYS A 49 -4.61 -3.81 -8.34
N ASN A 50 -5.52 -2.98 -7.83
CA ASN A 50 -5.17 -1.64 -7.36
C ASN A 50 -4.27 -1.70 -6.12
N SER A 51 -4.50 -2.63 -5.18
CA SER A 51 -3.64 -2.85 -4.02
C SER A 51 -2.22 -3.26 -4.45
N ILE A 52 -2.09 -4.23 -5.36
CA ILE A 52 -0.78 -4.67 -5.87
C ILE A 52 -0.06 -3.52 -6.60
N LYS A 53 -0.77 -2.78 -7.44
CA LYS A 53 -0.20 -1.63 -8.16
C LYS A 53 0.26 -0.53 -7.20
N ALA A 54 -0.51 -0.24 -6.15
CA ALA A 54 -0.14 0.74 -5.14
C ALA A 54 1.12 0.32 -4.38
N LYS A 55 1.21 -0.96 -3.98
CA LYS A 55 2.40 -1.53 -3.35
C LYS A 55 3.64 -1.34 -4.22
N ASP A 56 3.54 -1.73 -5.49
CA ASP A 56 4.66 -1.64 -6.44
C ASP A 56 5.09 -0.18 -6.70
N GLU A 57 4.13 0.76 -6.73
CA GLU A 57 4.43 2.17 -6.88
C GLU A 57 5.15 2.75 -5.66
N ILE A 58 4.76 2.39 -4.43
CA ILE A 58 5.46 2.81 -3.21
C ILE A 58 6.92 2.32 -3.22
N ILE A 59 7.13 1.04 -3.59
CA ILE A 59 8.47 0.45 -3.74
C ILE A 59 9.28 1.22 -4.79
N ARG A 60 8.66 1.58 -5.92
CA ARG A 60 9.29 2.36 -6.99
C ARG A 60 9.66 3.76 -6.52
N MET A 61 8.76 4.45 -5.81
CA MET A 61 9.00 5.78 -5.25
C MET A 61 10.19 5.77 -4.30
N PHE A 62 10.26 4.78 -3.40
CA PHE A 62 11.40 4.61 -2.50
C PHE A 62 12.71 4.39 -3.27
N LYS A 63 12.74 3.46 -4.23
CA LYS A 63 13.93 3.17 -5.05
C LYS A 63 14.43 4.39 -5.83
N LEU A 64 13.51 5.25 -6.29
CA LEU A 64 13.83 6.47 -7.02
C LEU A 64 14.09 7.67 -6.10
N LYS A 65 14.05 7.49 -4.77
CA LYS A 65 14.11 8.58 -3.78
C LYS A 65 13.15 9.71 -4.14
N LYS A 66 11.93 9.35 -4.51
CA LYS A 66 10.85 10.31 -4.70
C LYS A 66 10.14 10.54 -3.37
N GLU A 67 9.66 11.76 -3.19
CA GLU A 67 8.76 12.15 -2.07
C GLU A 67 7.69 11.07 -1.83
N PRO A 68 7.40 10.68 -0.57
CA PRO A 68 7.90 11.25 0.69
C PRO A 68 9.25 10.64 1.16
N PHE A 69 9.90 9.83 0.33
CA PHE A 69 11.15 9.15 0.69
C PHE A 69 12.41 9.95 0.33
N ASP A 70 12.24 11.10 -0.33
CA ASP A 70 13.32 12.06 -0.55
C ASP A 70 13.50 12.89 0.73
N LYS A 71 14.72 12.89 1.30
CA LYS A 71 15.07 13.81 2.38
C LYS A 71 15.62 15.08 1.73
N LYS A 72 14.74 15.98 1.30
CA LYS A 72 15.16 17.36 1.03
C LYS A 72 15.59 18.07 2.31
#